data_AF-A0A950ZW18-F1
#
_entry.id   AF-A0A950ZW18-F1
#
_cell.length_a   1.000
_cell.length_b   1.000
_cell.length_c   1.000
_cell.angle_alpha   90.00
_cell.angle_beta   90.00
_cell.angle_gamma   90.00
#
_symmetry.space_group_name_H-M   'P 1'
#
loop_
_entity.id
_entity.type
_entity.pdbx_description
1 polymer ?
#
loop_
_entity_poly.entity_id
_entity_poly.type
_entity_poly.pdbx_seq_one_letter_code
_entity_poly.pdbx_strand_id
1 'polypeptide(L)' 'MKLGAQDVQSLVIPDSAHYPAEETPEDLLAALTTFLAPYRAAPAAALAQ' A
#
# COMPACT_ATOMS: atom_id res chain seq x y z
N MET A 1 24.93 -1.10 4.75
CA MET A 1 23.91 -0.17 4.25
C MET A 1 22.82 -0.99 3.58
N LYS A 2 21.56 -0.86 4.01
CA LYS A 2 20.42 -1.45 3.30
C LYS A 2 19.93 -0.38 2.31
N LEU A 3 20.23 -0.55 1.03
CA LEU A 3 20.14 0.51 0.01
C LEU A 3 18.75 0.60 -0.67
N GLY A 4 17.67 0.17 -0.02
CA GLY A 4 16.34 0.10 -0.63
C GLY A 4 15.19 -0.10 0.35
N ALA A 5 13.96 0.03 -0.16
CA ALA A 5 12.73 -0.24 0.60
C ALA A 5 12.73 -1.68 1.13
N GLN A 6 12.35 -1.85 2.39
CA GLN A 6 12.41 -3.14 3.09
C GLN A 6 11.05 -3.82 3.19
N ASP A 7 9.98 -3.08 2.98
CA ASP A 7 8.60 -3.56 2.96
C ASP A 7 8.00 -3.16 1.61
N VAL A 8 8.07 -4.09 0.66
CA VAL A 8 7.54 -3.95 -0.70
C VAL A 8 6.58 -5.10 -0.91
N GLN A 9 5.34 -4.75 -1.25
CA GLN A 9 4.28 -5.72 -1.49
C GLN A 9 3.74 -5.52 -2.90
N SER A 10 3.39 -6.64 -3.55
CA SER A 10 2.80 -6.67 -4.87
C SER A 10 1.42 -7.32 -4.81
N LEU A 11 0.46 -6.74 -5.51
CA LEU A 11 -0.91 -7.20 -5.65
C LEU A 11 -1.35 -6.98 -7.10
N VAL A 12 -2.23 -7.84 -7.59
CA VAL A 12 -2.94 -7.64 -8.87
C VAL A 12 -4.38 -7.27 -8.56
N ILE A 13 -4.86 -6.17 -9.13
CA ILE A 13 -6.29 -5.84 -9.16
C ILE A 13 -6.83 -6.40 -10.49
N PRO A 14 -7.72 -7.40 -10.46
CA PRO A 14 -8.28 -7.96 -11.69
C PRO A 14 -9.10 -6.90 -12.43
N ASP A 15 -9.22 -7.07 -13.75
CA ASP A 15 -10.05 -6.22 -14.62
C ASP A 15 -9.69 -4.71 -14.62
N SER A 16 -8.52 -4.34 -14.09
CA SER A 16 -7.94 -3.01 -14.17
C SER A 16 -6.67 -3.02 -15.02
N ALA A 17 -6.55 -2.05 -15.93
CA ALA A 17 -5.41 -1.94 -16.83
C ALA A 17 -4.41 -0.90 -16.31
N HIS A 18 -4.46 0.32 -16.84
CA HIS A 18 -3.42 1.33 -16.59
C HIS A 18 -3.78 2.30 -15.47
N TYR A 19 -5.07 2.42 -15.12
CA TYR A 19 -5.56 3.46 -14.21
C TYR A 19 -6.45 2.88 -13.11
N PRO A 20 -5.90 2.13 -12.14
CA PRO A 20 -6.71 1.50 -11.08
C PRO A 20 -7.55 2.48 -10.27
N ALA A 21 -7.10 3.72 -10.12
CA ALA A 21 -7.85 4.75 -9.42
C ALA A 21 -9.13 5.19 -10.15
N GLU A 22 -9.20 5.01 -11.47
CA GLU A 22 -10.34 5.36 -12.31
C GLU A 22 -11.16 4.13 -12.70
N GLU A 23 -10.50 3.00 -12.95
CA GLU A 23 -11.12 1.76 -13.44
C GLU A 23 -11.72 0.92 -12.32
N THR A 24 -11.07 0.87 -11.15
CA THR A 24 -11.45 0.04 -10.00
C THR A 24 -11.22 0.77 -8.66
N PRO A 25 -11.81 1.96 -8.46
CA PRO A 25 -11.51 2.83 -7.33
C PRO A 25 -11.74 2.17 -5.97
N GLU A 26 -12.80 1.37 -5.80
CA GLU A 26 -13.07 0.62 -4.57
C GLU A 26 -11.99 -0.41 -4.24
N ASP A 27 -11.53 -1.19 -5.22
CA ASP A 27 -10.54 -2.24 -5.01
C ASP A 27 -9.17 -1.64 -4.70
N LEU A 28 -8.79 -0.56 -5.40
CA LEU A 28 -7.59 0.19 -5.08
C LEU A 28 -7.64 0.77 -3.66
N LEU A 29 -8.76 1.38 -3.27
CA LEU A 29 -8.93 1.95 -1.93
C LEU A 29 -8.86 0.88 -0.84
N ALA A 30 -9.47 -0.28 -1.07
CA ALA A 30 -9.43 -1.42 -0.14
C ALA A 30 -7.99 -1.94 0.03
N ALA A 31 -7.26 -2.11 -1.08
CA ALA A 31 -5.86 -2.54 -1.07
C ALA A 31 -4.97 -1.55 -0.31
N LEU A 32 -5.05 -0.26 -0.62
CA LEU A 32 -4.28 0.78 0.05
C LEU A 32 -4.63 0.90 1.53
N THR A 33 -5.91 0.78 1.88
CA THR A 33 -6.34 0.82 3.29
C THR A 33 -5.76 -0.34 4.08
N THR A 34 -5.74 -1.54 3.51
CA THR A 34 -5.15 -2.72 4.13
C THR A 34 -3.64 -2.55 4.29
N PHE A 35 -2.94 -2.14 3.22
CA PHE A 35 -1.50 -1.90 3.25
C PHE A 35 -1.10 -0.85 4.30
N LEU A 36 -1.88 0.22 4.42
CA LEU A 36 -1.58 1.33 5.33
C LEU A 36 -2.04 1.09 6.79
N ALA A 37 -2.85 0.05 7.04
CA ALA A 37 -3.43 -0.19 8.37
C ALA A 37 -2.38 -0.28 9.49
N PRO A 38 -1.22 -0.96 9.33
CA PRO A 38 -0.20 -1.02 10.37
C PRO A 38 0.43 0.34 10.70
N TYR A 39 0.56 1.22 9.70
CA TYR A 39 1.20 2.52 9.86
C TYR A 39 0.26 3.60 10.43
N ARG A 40 -1.06 3.42 10.33
CA ARG A 40 -2.05 4.34 10.94
C ARG A 40 -2.15 4.18 12.46
N ALA A 41 -1.87 3.00 12.98
CA ALA A 41 -2.00 2.69 14.40
C ALA A 41 -0.72 2.92 15.21
N ALA A 42 0.42 3.14 14.55
CA ALA A 42 1.70 3.33 15.20
C ALA A 42 1.92 4.78 15.66
N PRO A 43 2.41 5.05 16.89
CA PRO A 43 2.95 6.36 17.22
C PRO A 43 4.18 6.61 16.34
N ALA A 44 4.32 7.84 15.82
CA ALA A 44 5.33 8.23 14.83
C ALA A 44 6.79 7.85 15.16
N ALA A 45 7.09 7.54 16.43
CA ALA A 45 8.39 7.06 16.89
C ALA A 45 8.76 5.63 16.44
N ALA A 46 7.80 4.77 16.08
CA ALA A 46 8.07 3.38 15.66
C ALA A 46 8.50 3.25 14.18
N LEU A 47 8.32 4.32 13.38
CA LEU A 47 8.63 4.33 11.94
C LEU A 47 10.10 4.70 11.64
N ALA A 48 10.93 4.90 12.68
CA ALA A 48 12.32 5.34 12.56
C ALA A 48 13.36 4.20 12.73
N GLN A 49 13.03 2.97 12.31
CA GLN A 49 13.95 1.82 12.37
C GLN A 49 14.51 1.45 10.99
#